data_AF-A0A3A6MU52-F1
#
_entry.id   AF-A0A3A6MU52-F1
#
_cell.length_a   1.000
_cell.length_b   1.000
_cell.length_c   1.000
_cell.angle_alpha   90.00
_cell.angle_beta   90.00
_cell.angle_gamma   90.00
#
_symmetry.space_group_name_H-M   'P 1'
#
loop_
_entity.id
_entity.type
_entity.pdbx_description
1 polymer ?
#
loop_
_entity_poly.entity_id
_entity_poly.type
_entity_poly.pdbx_seq_one_letter_code
_entity_poly.pdbx_strand_id
1 'polypeptide(L)' 'MRNLTEAFRVLKAAGCKLAPVPGTKWYEISGPDGWAVLVKEKDIVGVLGTTDPEQIKERLRKADLVTASTPYS' A
#
# COMPACT_ATOMS: atom_id res chain seq x y z
N MET A 1 -13.05 7.79 -12.87
CA MET A 1 -11.64 7.37 -12.75
C MET A 1 -11.25 7.51 -11.30
N ARG A 2 -10.95 6.41 -10.60
CA ARG A 2 -10.44 6.46 -9.23
C ARG A 2 -8.93 6.72 -9.34
N ASN A 3 -8.48 7.87 -8.84
CA ASN A 3 -7.10 8.34 -9.06
C ASN A 3 -6.18 7.81 -7.96
N LEU A 4 -4.97 7.39 -8.33
CA LEU A 4 -3.90 7.08 -7.37
C LEU A 4 -3.73 8.19 -6.34
N THR A 5 -3.90 9.44 -6.74
CA THR A 5 -3.80 10.61 -5.86
C THR A 5 -4.69 10.52 -4.63
N GLU A 6 -5.92 10.01 -4.76
CA GLU A 6 -6.82 9.81 -3.61
C GLU A 6 -6.31 8.69 -2.71
N ALA A 7 -5.84 7.60 -3.32
CA ALA A 7 -5.25 6.48 -2.61
C ALA A 7 -4.01 6.92 -1.77
N PHE A 8 -3.14 7.74 -2.36
CA PHE A 8 -2.03 8.39 -1.67
C PHE A 8 -2.49 9.27 -0.51
N ARG A 9 -3.57 10.03 -0.70
CA ARG A 9 -4.11 10.93 0.33
C ARG A 9 -4.61 10.15 1.54
N VAL A 10 -5.35 9.07 1.32
CA VAL A 10 -5.87 8.21 2.40
C VAL A 10 -4.72 7.50 3.12
N LEU A 11 -3.75 6.96 2.39
CA LEU A 11 -2.56 6.34 2.99
C LEU A 11 -1.76 7.34 3.84
N LYS A 12 -1.55 8.56 3.34
CA LYS A 12 -0.87 9.61 4.08
C LYS A 12 -1.63 10.01 5.34
N ALA A 13 -2.97 10.07 5.28
CA ALA A 13 -3.81 10.30 6.45
C ALA A 13 -3.71 9.17 7.48
N ALA A 14 -3.52 7.93 7.03
CA ALA A 14 -3.27 6.76 7.88
C ALA A 14 -1.82 6.65 8.38
N GLY A 15 -0.96 7.66 8.13
CA GLY A 15 0.45 7.65 8.52
C GLY A 15 1.32 6.73 7.68
N CYS A 16 0.81 6.21 6.57
CA CYS A 16 1.55 5.38 5.63
C CYS A 16 2.28 6.24 4.59
N LYS A 17 3.46 5.78 4.17
CA LYS A 17 4.23 6.30 3.05
C LYS A 17 4.01 5.41 1.84
N LEU A 18 4.02 6.00 0.65
CA LEU A 18 3.92 5.26 -0.60
C LEU A 18 5.03 5.72 -1.54
N ALA A 19 5.83 4.78 -2.02
CA ALA A 19 6.98 5.02 -2.88
C ALA A 19 6.85 4.18 -4.17
N PRO A 20 6.90 4.79 -5.37
CA PRO A 20 6.90 4.04 -6.62
C PRO A 20 8.22 3.26 -6.78
N VAL A 21 8.13 2.02 -7.27
CA VAL A 21 9.31 1.20 -7.59
C VAL A 21 9.71 1.46 -9.06
N PRO A 22 10.87 2.09 -9.31
CA PRO A 22 11.26 2.50 -10.65
C PRO A 22 11.42 1.31 -11.60
N GLY A 23 10.99 1.49 -12.85
CA GLY A 23 11.03 0.44 -13.87
C GLY A 23 9.94 -0.63 -13.73
N THR A 24 9.02 -0.49 -12.76
CA THR A 24 7.94 -1.46 -12.53
C THR A 24 6.59 -0.77 -12.29
N LYS A 25 5.49 -1.53 -12.32
CA LYS A 25 4.14 -1.05 -11.94
C LYS A 25 3.81 -1.33 -10.47
N TRP A 26 4.82 -1.32 -9.61
CA TRP A 26 4.70 -1.60 -8.18
C TRP A 26 4.96 -0.35 -7.36
N TYR A 27 4.36 -0.31 -6.18
CA TYR A 27 4.61 0.70 -5.18
C TYR A 27 4.84 0.02 -3.85
N GLU A 28 5.83 0.51 -3.12
CA GLU A 28 6.06 0.16 -1.74
C GLU A 28 5.18 1.04 -0.85
N ILE A 29 4.43 0.41 0.04
CA ILE A 29 3.61 1.07 1.05
C ILE A 29 4.22 0.76 2.41
N SER A 30 4.73 1.77 3.10
CA SER A 30 5.35 1.62 4.41
C SER A 30 4.46 2.23 5.50
N GLY A 31 4.10 1.44 6.50
CA GLY A 31 3.30 1.91 7.63
C GLY A 31 4.12 2.58 8.73
N PRO A 32 3.46 3.27 9.67
CA PRO A 32 4.11 3.92 10.80
C PRO A 32 4.76 2.91 11.78
N ASP A 33 4.25 1.67 11.84
CA ASP A 33 4.81 0.60 12.68
C ASP A 33 6.04 -0.09 12.05
N GLY A 34 6.59 0.45 10.96
CA GLY A 34 7.80 -0.07 10.30
C GLY A 34 7.59 -1.25 9.35
N TRP A 35 6.34 -1.66 9.09
CA TRP A 35 6.04 -2.65 8.05
C TRP A 35 6.07 -2.01 6.66
N ALA A 36 6.44 -2.77 5.64
CA ALA A 36 6.35 -2.38 4.24
C ALA A 36 5.73 -3.49 3.39
N VAL A 37 4.94 -3.13 2.38
CA VAL A 37 4.35 -4.07 1.41
C VAL A 37 4.47 -3.54 0.00
N LEU A 38 4.69 -4.44 -0.96
CA LEU A 38 4.76 -4.10 -2.37
C LEU A 38 3.42 -4.37 -3.04
N VAL A 39 2.80 -3.35 -3.63
CA VAL A 39 1.47 -3.46 -4.25
C VAL A 39 1.52 -2.96 -5.68
N LYS A 40 0.87 -3.68 -6.59
CA LYS A 40 0.74 -3.21 -7.98
C LYS A 40 -0.20 -2.02 -8.06
N GLU A 41 0.11 -1.10 -8.96
CA GLU A 41 -0.68 0.10 -9.24
C GLU A 41 -2.18 -0.17 -9.43
N LYS A 42 -2.51 -1.20 -10.20
CA LYS A 42 -3.91 -1.60 -10.47
C LYS A 42 -4.66 -2.02 -9.21
N ASP A 43 -3.96 -2.64 -8.26
CA ASP A 43 -4.54 -3.18 -7.05
C ASP A 43 -4.66 -2.07 -5.99
N ILE A 44 -3.74 -1.09 -5.98
CA ILE A 44 -3.84 0.16 -5.20
C ILE A 44 -5.13 0.89 -5.53
N VAL A 45 -5.40 1.13 -6.82
CA VAL A 45 -6.61 1.84 -7.26
C VAL A 45 -7.89 1.05 -6.93
N GLY A 46 -7.85 -0.29 -7.01
CA GLY A 46 -8.98 -1.15 -6.67
C GLY A 46 -9.27 -1.24 -5.16
N VAL A 47 -8.22 -1.40 -4.34
CA VAL A 47 -8.33 -1.60 -2.89
C VAL A 47 -8.59 -0.29 -2.16
N LEU A 48 -7.87 0.79 -2.51
CA LEU A 48 -7.90 2.06 -1.80
C LEU A 48 -9.05 2.96 -2.27
N GLY A 49 -9.53 2.77 -3.50
CA GLY A 49 -10.65 3.52 -4.03
C GLY A 49 -12.02 3.15 -3.45
N THR A 50 -12.08 2.20 -2.51
CA THR A 50 -13.36 1.66 -1.98
C THR A 50 -13.38 1.52 -0.45
N THR A 51 -12.34 1.92 0.26
CA THR A 51 -12.09 1.41 1.63
C THR A 51 -11.63 2.50 2.60
N ASP A 52 -12.26 2.55 3.78
CA ASP A 52 -11.85 3.35 4.94
C ASP A 52 -10.40 3.07 5.37
N PRO A 53 -9.67 4.07 5.90
CA PRO A 53 -8.26 3.95 6.28
C PRO A 53 -7.95 2.79 7.22
N GLU A 54 -8.86 2.46 8.15
CA GLU A 54 -8.69 1.31 9.05
C GLU A 54 -8.77 -0.03 8.31
N GLN A 55 -9.64 -0.14 7.31
CA GLN A 55 -9.80 -1.36 6.53
C GLN A 55 -8.70 -1.54 5.47
N ILE A 56 -7.98 -0.47 5.09
CA ILE A 56 -6.84 -0.56 4.18
C ILE A 56 -5.76 -1.50 4.73
N LYS A 57 -5.42 -1.40 6.02
CA LYS A 57 -4.41 -2.26 6.65
C LYS A 57 -4.81 -3.73 6.60
N GLU A 58 -6.08 -4.03 6.84
CA GLU A 58 -6.59 -5.40 6.77
C GLU A 58 -6.64 -5.91 5.33
N ARG A 59 -7.06 -5.08 4.36
CA ARG A 59 -7.07 -5.49 2.95
C ARG A 59 -5.68 -5.62 2.36
N LEU A 60 -4.71 -4.80 2.75
CA LEU A 60 -3.31 -4.95 2.37
C LEU A 60 -2.72 -6.25 2.94
N ARG A 61 -3.09 -6.62 4.17
CA ARG A 61 -2.74 -7.92 4.76
C ARG A 61 -3.41 -9.10 4.04
N LYS A 62 -4.71 -9.01 3.73
CA LYS A 62 -5.48 -10.05 3.01
C LYS A 62 -5.15 -10.15 1.53
N ALA A 63 -4.65 -9.09 0.90
CA ALA A 63 -4.23 -9.09 -0.50
C ALA A 63 -2.97 -9.94 -0.73
N ASP A 64 -2.37 -10.49 0.33
CA ASP A 64 -1.27 -11.45 0.29
C ASP A 64 -0.14 -11.04 -0.68
N LEU A 65 0.22 -9.77 -0.60
CA LEU A 65 1.51 -9.26 -1.06
C LEU A 65 2.48 -9.19 0.13
N VAL A 66 2.37 -10.21 1.00
CA VAL A 66 3.27 -10.42 2.12
C VAL A 66 4.52 -11.06 1.57
N THR A 67 5.44 -10.24 1.04
CA THR A 67 6.85 -10.52 1.31
C THR A 67 7.20 -9.83 2.62
N ALA A 68 6.67 -10.37 3.72
CA ALA A 68 7.41 -10.37 4.97
C ALA A 68 8.61 -11.31 4.81
N SER A 69 9.55 -10.96 3.92
CA SER A 69 10.83 -11.64 3.84
C SER A 69 11.80 -10.86 4.70
N THR A 70 11.83 -11.28 5.96
CA THR A 70 13.00 -11.39 6.84
C THR A 70 13.77 -10.12 7.24
N PRO A 71 14.02 -9.89 8.55
CA PRO A 71 15.16 -9.06 8.95
C PRO A 71 16.42 -9.75 8.43
N TYR A 72 17.24 -9.04 7.66
CA TYR A 72 18.59 -9.51 7.34
C TYR A 72 19.31 -9.79 8.66
N SER A 73 19.57 -11.08 8.94
CA SER A 73 20.48 -11.54 10.00
C SER A 73 21.92 -11.47 9.51
#